data_AF-A0A2G0WAG9-F1
#
_entry.id   AF-A0A2G0WAG9-F1
#
_cell.length_a   1.000
_cell.length_b   1.000
_cell.length_c   1.000
_cell.angle_alpha   90.00
_cell.angle_beta   90.00
_cell.angle_gamma   90.00
#
_symmetry.space_group_name_H-M   'P 1'
#
loop_
_entity.id
_entity.type
_entity.pdbx_description
1 polymer ?
#
loop_
_entity_poly.entity_id
_entity_poly.type
_entity_poly.pdbx_seq_one_letter_code
_entity_poly.pdbx_strand_id
1 'polypeptide(L)'
;MFIKKTEIKTNSYIGGDPVLPSGFEHPKSKNNIELTFFFTIEFSEPHPFSGYSLSFFSATAEFDENLTIPRMLNSNLKGAVIPTGFLKDYQELFKVYLFKTETAETQKTKLPSIKKQYLAFSSSEDGDIFGWAGPSPDWTLEDEAPSTYEGETVNFIFQVKKDQTFEILEGAPPQKEMDIFGGVKDRKKRNYTFFNQNESFFFGRTSDEVDNNVYIITQYD
;
A
#
# COMPACT_ATOMS: atom_id res chain seq x y z
N MET A 1 -13.77 -9.61 4.03
CA MET A 1 -13.27 -10.66 3.12
C MET A 1 -11.76 -10.71 3.30
N PHE A 2 -11.18 -11.86 3.61
CA PHE A 2 -9.74 -11.97 3.80
C PHE A 2 -9.01 -11.96 2.46
N ILE A 3 -7.81 -11.38 2.42
CA ILE A 3 -6.87 -11.47 1.31
C ILE A 3 -5.74 -12.40 1.75
N LYS A 4 -5.52 -13.48 1.01
CA LYS A 4 -4.58 -14.55 1.37
C LYS A 4 -3.54 -14.75 0.30
N LYS A 5 -2.35 -15.17 0.73
CA LYS A 5 -1.34 -15.68 -0.21
C LYS A 5 -1.80 -17.03 -0.75
N THR A 6 -1.58 -17.24 -2.04
CA THR A 6 -1.97 -18.46 -2.76
C THR A 6 -0.97 -18.79 -3.85
N GLU A 7 -0.92 -20.06 -4.23
CA GLU A 7 -0.15 -20.54 -5.40
C GLU A 7 -0.95 -20.43 -6.70
N ILE A 8 -2.25 -20.16 -6.60
CA ILE A 8 -3.12 -19.97 -7.77
C ILE A 8 -2.80 -18.61 -8.39
N LYS A 9 -2.51 -18.61 -9.69
CA LYS A 9 -2.28 -17.36 -10.44
C LYS A 9 -3.55 -16.51 -10.45
N THR A 10 -3.41 -15.27 -9.99
CA THR A 10 -4.45 -14.22 -9.98
C THR A 10 -3.88 -12.89 -10.46
N ASN A 11 -4.75 -11.89 -10.61
CA ASN A 11 -4.36 -10.51 -10.95
C ASN A 11 -3.93 -9.69 -9.72
N SER A 12 -4.21 -10.18 -8.51
CA SER A 12 -3.74 -9.60 -7.25
C SER A 12 -2.47 -10.31 -6.81
N TYR A 13 -1.38 -9.59 -6.55
CA TYR A 13 -0.12 -10.22 -6.15
C TYR A 13 0.84 -9.24 -5.48
N ILE A 14 1.74 -9.80 -4.70
CA ILE A 14 2.92 -9.18 -4.12
C ILE A 14 4.09 -9.34 -5.08
N GLY A 15 4.93 -8.31 -5.23
CA GLY A 15 6.19 -8.34 -5.97
C GLY A 15 6.06 -8.63 -7.48
N GLY A 16 7.19 -8.90 -8.14
CA GLY A 16 7.22 -9.09 -9.59
C GLY A 16 7.06 -7.80 -10.38
N ASP A 17 6.35 -7.87 -11.52
CA ASP A 17 6.13 -6.73 -12.41
C ASP A 17 5.05 -5.79 -11.86
N PRO A 18 5.31 -4.47 -11.79
CA PRO A 18 4.29 -3.51 -11.39
C PRO A 18 3.10 -3.45 -12.35
N VAL A 19 1.93 -3.16 -11.79
CA VAL A 19 0.73 -2.78 -12.56
C VAL A 19 0.49 -1.30 -12.36
N LEU A 20 0.31 -0.55 -13.43
CA LEU A 20 0.02 0.88 -13.41
C LEU A 20 -1.10 1.18 -14.41
N PRO A 21 -1.81 2.31 -14.25
CA PRO A 21 -2.69 2.81 -15.30
C PRO A 21 -1.90 3.09 -16.58
N SER A 22 -2.53 2.86 -17.74
CA SER A 22 -1.93 3.09 -19.05
C SER A 22 -1.34 4.50 -19.17
N GLY A 23 -0.12 4.59 -19.71
CA GLY A 23 0.59 5.85 -19.93
C GLY A 23 1.29 6.44 -18.69
N PHE A 24 1.21 5.80 -17.52
CA PHE A 24 1.94 6.25 -16.33
C PHE A 24 3.38 5.72 -16.33
N GLU A 25 4.31 6.54 -15.87
CA GLU A 25 5.68 6.10 -15.63
C GLU A 25 5.80 5.42 -14.26
N HIS A 26 6.88 4.64 -14.09
CA HIS A 26 7.22 4.06 -12.79
C HIS A 26 7.42 5.16 -11.73
N PRO A 27 6.77 5.07 -10.56
CA PRO A 27 6.76 6.16 -9.61
C PRO A 27 8.11 6.38 -8.95
N LYS A 28 8.36 7.64 -8.59
CA LYS A 28 9.56 8.08 -7.87
C LYS A 28 9.20 8.78 -6.57
N SER A 29 10.12 8.75 -5.62
CA SER A 29 10.04 9.48 -4.36
C SER A 29 10.22 10.99 -4.55
N LYS A 30 10.06 11.75 -3.46
CA LYS A 30 10.41 13.17 -3.40
C LYS A 30 11.85 13.48 -3.85
N ASN A 31 12.76 12.51 -3.69
CA ASN A 31 14.17 12.63 -4.04
C ASN A 31 14.48 12.07 -5.45
N ASN A 32 13.45 11.83 -6.27
CA ASN A 32 13.56 11.32 -7.64
C ASN A 32 14.21 9.93 -7.74
N ILE A 33 14.09 9.11 -6.68
CA ILE A 33 14.53 7.71 -6.65
C ILE A 33 13.33 6.82 -6.99
N GLU A 34 13.53 5.83 -7.87
CA GLU A 34 12.48 4.87 -8.21
C GLU A 34 11.98 4.12 -6.98
N LEU A 35 10.66 4.10 -6.79
CA LEU A 35 10.03 3.38 -5.69
C LEU A 35 9.95 1.89 -6.01
N THR A 36 10.06 1.04 -4.99
CA THR A 36 9.87 -0.40 -5.18
C THR A 36 8.39 -0.73 -5.25
N PHE A 37 7.98 -1.55 -6.22
CA PHE A 37 6.64 -2.12 -6.27
C PHE A 37 6.47 -3.20 -5.19
N PHE A 38 5.45 -3.06 -4.33
CA PHE A 38 5.17 -4.05 -3.29
C PHE A 38 4.04 -4.98 -3.69
N PHE A 39 2.89 -4.45 -4.11
CA PHE A 39 1.74 -5.28 -4.46
C PHE A 39 0.73 -4.55 -5.34
N THR A 40 -0.10 -5.35 -6.01
CA THR A 40 -1.32 -4.92 -6.68
C THR A 40 -2.51 -5.74 -6.16
N ILE A 41 -3.66 -5.11 -6.01
CA ILE A 41 -4.94 -5.75 -5.66
C ILE A 41 -5.96 -5.35 -6.71
N GLU A 42 -6.49 -6.33 -7.46
CA GLU A 42 -7.67 -6.16 -8.29
C GLU A 42 -8.91 -6.48 -7.45
N PHE A 43 -9.85 -5.55 -7.35
CA PHE A 43 -11.08 -5.73 -6.59
C PHE A 43 -12.21 -6.23 -7.51
N SER A 44 -12.87 -7.30 -7.08
CA SER A 44 -14.03 -7.89 -7.76
C SER A 44 -15.28 -7.83 -6.87
N GLU A 45 -16.45 -8.05 -7.46
CA GLU A 45 -17.69 -8.25 -6.72
C GLU A 45 -17.52 -9.29 -5.59
N PRO A 46 -18.13 -9.08 -4.41
CA PRO A 46 -19.06 -8.00 -4.04
C PRO A 46 -18.38 -6.77 -3.40
N HIS A 47 -17.09 -6.52 -3.68
CA HIS A 47 -16.36 -5.42 -3.06
C HIS A 47 -16.85 -4.05 -3.56
N PRO A 48 -16.97 -3.00 -2.71
CA PRO A 48 -17.43 -1.67 -3.15
C PRO A 48 -16.56 -1.02 -4.24
N PHE A 49 -15.28 -1.39 -4.29
CA PHE A 49 -14.34 -0.95 -5.33
C PHE A 49 -14.24 -1.93 -6.51
N SER A 50 -15.24 -2.79 -6.72
CA SER A 50 -15.31 -3.70 -7.87
C SER A 50 -15.05 -2.96 -9.19
N GLY A 51 -14.17 -3.51 -10.02
CA GLY A 51 -13.73 -2.88 -11.28
C GLY A 51 -12.58 -1.88 -11.13
N TYR A 52 -12.03 -1.72 -9.92
CA TYR A 52 -10.80 -0.96 -9.67
C TYR A 52 -9.65 -1.87 -9.26
N SER A 53 -8.44 -1.39 -9.51
CA SER A 53 -7.18 -1.96 -9.05
C SER A 53 -6.41 -0.95 -8.23
N LEU A 54 -5.70 -1.43 -7.22
CA LEU A 54 -4.79 -0.63 -6.41
C LEU A 54 -3.38 -1.16 -6.51
N SER A 55 -2.43 -0.29 -6.81
CA SER A 55 -1.00 -0.60 -6.82
C SER A 55 -0.24 0.24 -5.82
N PHE A 56 0.62 -0.41 -5.05
CA PHE A 56 1.42 0.24 -4.00
C PHE A 56 2.91 0.15 -4.28
N PHE A 57 3.58 1.28 -4.10
CA PHE A 57 5.03 1.44 -4.25
C PHE A 57 5.61 2.16 -3.02
N SER A 58 6.80 1.76 -2.56
CA SER A 58 7.47 2.43 -1.45
C SER A 58 8.99 2.43 -1.57
N ALA A 59 9.61 3.42 -0.94
CA ALA A 59 11.03 3.61 -0.88
C ALA A 59 11.68 2.48 -0.07
N THR A 60 12.70 1.87 -0.65
CA THR A 60 13.55 0.88 0.01
C THR A 60 15.01 1.31 0.01
N ALA A 61 15.41 2.15 -0.94
CA ALA A 61 16.78 2.65 -1.10
C ALA A 61 17.08 3.92 -0.31
N GLU A 62 16.09 4.53 0.34
CA GLU A 62 16.22 5.73 1.16
C GLU A 62 15.37 5.64 2.43
N PHE A 63 15.70 6.46 3.43
CA PHE A 63 15.06 6.46 4.73
C PHE A 63 14.96 7.88 5.26
N ASP A 64 13.80 8.22 5.82
CA ASP A 64 13.54 9.46 6.55
C ASP A 64 12.69 9.07 7.77
N GLU A 65 13.18 9.33 8.97
CA GLU A 65 12.53 8.94 10.22
C GLU A 65 11.09 9.46 10.33
N ASN A 66 10.83 10.64 9.76
CA ASN A 66 9.54 11.32 9.80
C ASN A 66 8.54 10.77 8.77
N LEU A 67 9.00 9.90 7.86
CA LEU A 67 8.23 9.36 6.74
C LEU A 67 8.26 7.84 6.65
N THR A 68 8.73 7.17 7.72
CA THR A 68 8.74 5.70 7.83
C THR A 68 7.34 5.10 7.87
N ILE A 69 6.38 5.87 8.37
CA ILE A 69 4.95 5.63 8.30
C ILE A 69 4.30 6.82 7.60
N PRO A 70 3.10 6.64 7.04
CA PRO A 70 2.39 7.75 6.45
C PRO A 70 2.04 8.81 7.49
N ARG A 71 2.07 10.09 7.09
CA ARG A 71 1.74 11.20 7.99
C ARG A 71 0.29 11.12 8.43
N MET A 72 0.07 11.13 9.74
CA MET A 72 -1.27 11.17 10.34
C MET A 72 -1.79 12.60 10.40
N LEU A 73 -3.12 12.78 10.38
CA LEU A 73 -3.73 14.09 10.60
C LEU A 73 -3.50 14.58 12.03
N ASN A 74 -3.30 15.89 12.20
CA ASN A 74 -3.11 16.54 13.51
C ASN A 74 -4.43 16.83 14.25
N SER A 75 -5.53 16.19 13.86
CA SER A 75 -6.87 16.31 14.46
C SER A 75 -7.27 15.00 15.13
N ASN A 76 -8.42 15.00 15.82
CA ASN A 76 -9.08 13.72 16.12
C ASN A 76 -9.32 12.99 14.78
N LEU A 77 -8.84 11.74 14.69
CA LEU A 77 -8.86 10.97 13.45
C LEU A 77 -10.26 10.47 13.10
N LYS A 78 -11.07 10.13 14.11
CA LYS A 78 -12.42 9.63 13.90
C LYS A 78 -13.30 10.67 13.23
N GLY A 79 -13.77 10.35 12.03
CA GLY A 79 -14.60 11.25 11.22
C GLY A 79 -13.84 12.47 10.72
N ALA A 80 -12.51 12.46 10.72
CA ALA A 80 -11.71 13.60 10.29
C ALA A 80 -12.00 13.98 8.83
N VAL A 81 -12.10 15.30 8.60
CA VAL A 81 -12.08 15.85 7.24
C VAL A 81 -10.62 16.00 6.83
N ILE A 82 -10.19 15.25 5.83
CA ILE A 82 -8.83 15.32 5.29
C ILE A 82 -8.68 16.69 4.62
N PRO A 83 -7.69 17.52 5.03
CA PRO A 83 -7.52 18.85 4.46
C PRO A 83 -7.25 18.82 2.96
N THR A 84 -7.85 19.74 2.19
CA THR A 84 -7.61 19.88 0.76
C THR A 84 -6.11 19.99 0.46
N GLY A 85 -5.64 19.22 -0.52
CA GLY A 85 -4.23 19.17 -0.91
C GLY A 85 -3.33 18.30 -0.03
N PHE A 86 -3.79 17.85 1.14
CA PHE A 86 -3.01 16.98 2.04
C PHE A 86 -2.50 15.74 1.30
N LEU A 87 -3.38 15.05 0.55
CA LEU A 87 -3.03 13.81 -0.15
C LEU A 87 -2.07 14.00 -1.34
N LYS A 88 -1.87 15.24 -1.81
CA LYS A 88 -0.91 15.57 -2.88
C LYS A 88 0.54 15.53 -2.36
N ASP A 89 0.77 16.11 -1.19
CA ASP A 89 2.09 16.18 -0.58
C ASP A 89 2.38 14.97 0.32
N TYR A 90 1.35 14.23 0.74
CA TYR A 90 1.42 13.12 1.69
C TYR A 90 2.30 11.95 1.26
N GLN A 91 2.33 11.65 -0.04
CA GLN A 91 2.96 10.45 -0.60
C GLN A 91 4.40 10.73 -1.05
N GLU A 92 5.29 11.00 -0.09
CA GLU A 92 6.69 11.40 -0.36
C GLU A 92 7.62 10.21 -0.62
N LEU A 93 7.54 9.19 0.24
CA LEU A 93 8.37 7.96 0.17
C LEU A 93 7.56 6.73 -0.25
N PHE A 94 6.32 6.92 -0.66
CA PHE A 94 5.48 5.87 -1.23
C PHE A 94 4.55 6.48 -2.27
N LYS A 95 3.91 5.64 -3.08
CA LYS A 95 2.83 6.02 -4.00
C LYS A 95 1.79 4.92 -4.03
N VAL A 96 0.53 5.33 -4.04
CA VAL A 96 -0.64 4.48 -4.23
C VAL A 96 -1.39 4.99 -5.45
N TYR A 97 -1.68 4.07 -6.36
CA TYR A 97 -2.53 4.31 -7.51
C TYR A 97 -3.81 3.53 -7.32
N LEU A 98 -4.96 4.20 -7.34
CA LEU A 98 -6.28 3.56 -7.39
C LEU A 98 -6.92 3.94 -8.73
N PHE A 99 -7.18 2.96 -9.58
CA PHE A 99 -7.56 3.20 -10.97
C PHE A 99 -8.49 2.10 -11.48
N LYS A 100 -9.22 2.38 -12.56
CA LYS A 100 -10.09 1.40 -13.20
C LYS A 100 -9.26 0.22 -13.71
N THR A 101 -9.67 -1.00 -13.39
CA THR A 101 -8.96 -2.22 -13.81
C THR A 101 -8.81 -2.32 -15.32
N GLU A 102 -9.76 -1.80 -16.09
CA GLU A 102 -9.68 -1.80 -17.57
C GLU A 102 -8.53 -0.96 -18.13
N THR A 103 -7.97 -0.02 -17.36
CA THR A 103 -6.81 0.78 -17.76
C THR A 103 -5.49 0.19 -17.27
N ALA A 104 -5.52 -0.96 -16.60
CA ALA A 104 -4.35 -1.59 -16.01
C ALA A 104 -3.37 -2.11 -17.08
N GLU A 105 -2.11 -1.72 -16.96
CA GLU A 105 -1.00 -2.23 -17.74
C GLU A 105 0.09 -2.78 -16.84
N THR A 106 0.53 -4.01 -17.12
CA THR A 106 1.70 -4.59 -16.45
C THR A 106 2.97 -4.06 -17.11
N GLN A 107 3.78 -3.34 -16.34
CA GLN A 107 5.06 -2.85 -16.80
C GLN A 107 6.16 -3.84 -16.45
N LYS A 108 6.77 -4.44 -17.48
CA LYS A 108 7.86 -5.40 -17.28
C LYS A 108 9.06 -4.71 -16.65
N THR A 109 9.41 -5.11 -15.44
CA THR A 109 10.65 -4.65 -14.79
C THR A 109 11.79 -5.59 -15.16
N LYS A 110 12.96 -5.00 -15.45
CA LYS A 110 14.17 -5.80 -15.72
C LYS A 110 14.73 -6.44 -14.45
N LEU A 111 14.46 -5.83 -13.29
CA LEU A 111 15.01 -6.22 -12.00
C LEU A 111 13.93 -6.08 -10.91
N PRO A 112 12.96 -7.01 -10.85
CA PRO A 112 12.02 -7.02 -9.72
C PRO A 112 12.79 -7.21 -8.41
N SER A 113 12.40 -6.48 -7.37
CA SER A 113 13.07 -6.59 -6.07
C SER A 113 12.39 -7.59 -5.14
N ILE A 114 11.05 -7.60 -5.11
CA ILE A 114 10.26 -8.51 -4.27
C ILE A 114 9.86 -9.74 -5.09
N LYS A 115 10.00 -10.92 -4.49
CA LYS A 115 9.58 -12.19 -5.07
C LYS A 115 8.07 -12.22 -5.25
N LYS A 116 7.62 -12.71 -6.41
CA LYS A 116 6.20 -12.74 -6.74
C LYS A 116 5.44 -13.75 -5.87
N GLN A 117 4.33 -13.33 -5.28
CA GLN A 117 3.37 -14.20 -4.58
C GLN A 117 1.94 -13.78 -4.94
N TYR A 118 1.10 -14.71 -5.39
CA TYR A 118 -0.29 -14.38 -5.72
C TYR A 118 -1.16 -14.21 -4.48
N LEU A 119 -2.19 -13.38 -4.64
CA LEU A 119 -3.18 -13.08 -3.62
C LEU A 119 -4.57 -13.47 -4.10
N ALA A 120 -5.38 -14.04 -3.22
CA ALA A 120 -6.77 -14.38 -3.48
C ALA A 120 -7.68 -13.96 -2.33
N PHE A 121 -8.91 -13.60 -2.67
CA PHE A 121 -9.94 -13.29 -1.70
C PHE A 121 -10.55 -14.58 -1.14
N SER A 122 -10.88 -14.58 0.15
CA SER A 122 -11.45 -15.72 0.86
C SER A 122 -12.42 -15.27 1.95
N SER A 123 -13.41 -16.10 2.27
CA SER A 123 -14.32 -15.90 3.40
C SER A 123 -13.79 -16.46 4.73
N SER A 124 -12.77 -17.31 4.68
CA SER A 124 -12.18 -17.95 5.85
C SER A 124 -10.95 -17.18 6.35
N GLU A 125 -10.60 -17.30 7.62
CA GLU A 125 -9.40 -16.69 8.24
C GLU A 125 -8.18 -17.63 8.27
N ASP A 126 -8.30 -18.85 7.73
CA ASP A 126 -7.21 -19.81 7.68
C ASP A 126 -6.10 -19.45 6.67
N GLY A 127 -4.89 -19.96 6.89
CA GLY A 127 -3.76 -19.80 5.98
C GLY A 127 -2.93 -18.54 6.22
N ASP A 128 -2.14 -18.14 5.23
CA ASP A 128 -1.26 -16.97 5.30
C ASP A 128 -2.03 -15.72 4.85
N ILE A 129 -2.55 -14.98 5.84
CA ILE A 129 -3.33 -13.76 5.64
C ILE A 129 -2.39 -12.60 5.30
N PHE A 130 -2.63 -11.97 4.15
CA PHE A 130 -2.00 -10.72 3.76
C PHE A 130 -2.77 -9.50 4.30
N GLY A 131 -4.10 -9.56 4.25
CA GLY A 131 -4.94 -8.41 4.54
C GLY A 131 -6.43 -8.71 4.69
N TRP A 132 -7.21 -7.65 4.85
CA TRP A 132 -8.67 -7.70 4.96
C TRP A 132 -9.32 -6.62 4.11
N ALA A 133 -10.30 -7.01 3.31
CA ALA A 133 -11.12 -6.17 2.45
C ALA A 133 -12.61 -6.44 2.73
N GLY A 134 -13.00 -6.38 4.00
CA GLY A 134 -14.41 -6.45 4.39
C GLY A 134 -15.14 -5.12 4.27
N PRO A 135 -16.41 -5.09 4.70
CA PRO A 135 -17.24 -3.89 4.62
C PRO A 135 -16.75 -2.75 5.53
N SER A 136 -15.98 -3.07 6.57
CA SER A 136 -15.38 -2.10 7.49
C SER A 136 -13.97 -2.56 7.88
N PRO A 137 -13.11 -1.62 8.35
CA PRO A 137 -11.85 -1.96 8.98
C PRO A 137 -12.04 -2.96 10.13
N ASP A 138 -11.12 -3.90 10.24
CA ASP A 138 -10.89 -4.74 11.40
C ASP A 138 -9.83 -4.05 12.27
N TRP A 139 -10.29 -3.08 13.08
CA TRP A 139 -9.46 -2.17 13.85
C TRP A 139 -8.63 -2.91 14.91
N THR A 140 -7.38 -2.47 15.10
CA THR A 140 -6.52 -2.99 16.17
C THR A 140 -6.75 -2.23 17.48
N LEU A 141 -6.93 -0.91 17.38
CA LEU A 141 -7.22 -0.03 18.51
C LEU A 141 -8.66 0.50 18.40
N GLU A 142 -8.81 1.81 18.31
CA GLU A 142 -10.08 2.47 18.10
C GLU A 142 -10.31 2.83 16.63
N ASP A 143 -11.55 3.19 16.33
CA ASP A 143 -11.98 3.61 15.01
C ASP A 143 -11.45 5.00 14.66
N GLU A 144 -10.53 5.05 13.70
CA GLU A 144 -9.87 6.26 13.23
C GLU A 144 -10.29 6.63 11.79
N ALA A 145 -11.38 6.05 11.28
CA ALA A 145 -11.79 6.27 9.89
C ALA A 145 -11.97 7.77 9.57
N PRO A 146 -11.38 8.28 8.48
CA PRO A 146 -11.68 9.61 7.97
C PRO A 146 -13.13 9.66 7.44
N SER A 147 -13.71 10.86 7.38
CA SER A 147 -15.05 11.05 6.81
C SER A 147 -14.99 11.46 5.35
N THR A 148 -14.27 12.53 5.03
CA THR A 148 -14.29 13.17 3.71
C THR A 148 -12.92 13.71 3.29
N TYR A 149 -12.73 13.85 1.98
CA TYR A 149 -11.63 14.59 1.35
C TYR A 149 -12.20 15.43 0.22
N GLU A 150 -11.87 16.74 0.18
CA GLU A 150 -12.40 17.67 -0.82
C GLU A 150 -13.93 17.67 -0.94
N GLY A 151 -14.63 17.43 0.18
CA GLY A 151 -16.09 17.40 0.25
C GLY A 151 -16.75 16.08 -0.15
N GLU A 152 -15.97 15.08 -0.57
CA GLU A 152 -16.47 13.75 -0.93
C GLU A 152 -16.14 12.70 0.12
N THR A 153 -17.04 11.72 0.29
CA THR A 153 -16.84 10.61 1.23
C THR A 153 -15.66 9.74 0.81
N VAL A 154 -14.78 9.47 1.77
CA VAL A 154 -13.75 8.45 1.63
C VAL A 154 -14.22 7.16 2.29
N ASN A 155 -14.00 6.04 1.60
CA ASN A 155 -14.46 4.73 2.03
C ASN A 155 -13.25 3.83 2.30
N PHE A 156 -13.43 2.90 3.24
CA PHE A 156 -12.46 1.84 3.46
C PHE A 156 -12.29 0.99 2.20
N ILE A 157 -11.04 0.82 1.77
CA ILE A 157 -10.69 0.00 0.61
C ILE A 157 -10.28 -1.39 1.10
N PHE A 158 -9.24 -1.46 1.91
CA PHE A 158 -8.72 -2.69 2.51
C PHE A 158 -7.69 -2.33 3.59
N GLN A 159 -7.23 -3.32 4.33
CA GLN A 159 -6.09 -3.19 5.24
C GLN A 159 -5.05 -4.28 4.96
N VAL A 160 -3.78 -3.93 5.15
CA VAL A 160 -2.65 -4.86 5.21
C VAL A 160 -2.42 -5.20 6.67
N LYS A 161 -2.36 -6.50 6.97
CA LYS A 161 -2.13 -6.98 8.34
C LYS A 161 -0.75 -6.54 8.84
N LYS A 162 -0.59 -6.37 10.15
CA LYS A 162 0.73 -6.13 10.76
C LYS A 162 1.70 -7.28 10.49
N ASP A 163 2.99 -7.04 10.73
CA ASP A 163 4.07 -8.04 10.60
C ASP A 163 4.31 -8.60 9.19
N GLN A 164 3.68 -8.05 8.15
CA GLN A 164 3.95 -8.47 6.77
C GLN A 164 5.41 -8.20 6.39
N THR A 165 6.06 -9.24 5.87
CA THR A 165 7.40 -9.16 5.31
C THR A 165 7.40 -9.60 3.87
N PHE A 166 8.22 -8.93 3.06
CA PHE A 166 8.29 -9.11 1.62
C PHE A 166 9.63 -9.76 1.30
N GLU A 167 9.60 -11.03 0.87
CA GLU A 167 10.80 -11.77 0.47
C GLU A 167 11.42 -11.10 -0.76
N ILE A 168 12.71 -10.77 -0.68
CA ILE A 168 13.42 -10.10 -1.78
C ILE A 168 14.22 -11.10 -2.61
N LEU A 169 14.33 -10.83 -3.91
CA LEU A 169 15.10 -11.64 -4.84
C LEU A 169 16.61 -11.52 -4.59
N GLU A 170 17.36 -12.52 -5.07
CA GLU A 170 18.81 -12.46 -5.06
C GLU A 170 19.31 -11.24 -5.85
N GLY A 171 20.25 -10.48 -5.26
CA GLY A 171 20.75 -9.24 -5.84
C GLY A 171 19.88 -8.00 -5.61
N ALA A 172 18.64 -8.13 -5.10
CA ALA A 172 17.87 -6.96 -4.67
C ALA A 172 18.60 -6.24 -3.52
N PRO A 173 18.67 -4.89 -3.54
CA PRO A 173 19.33 -4.13 -2.48
C PRO A 173 18.60 -4.32 -1.13
N PRO A 174 19.27 -4.16 0.01
CA PRO A 174 18.61 -4.15 1.31
C PRO A 174 17.76 -2.88 1.51
N GLN A 175 16.70 -2.97 2.31
CA GLN A 175 15.94 -1.79 2.74
C GLN A 175 16.80 -0.93 3.66
N LYS A 176 16.71 0.40 3.52
CA LYS A 176 17.31 1.35 4.45
C LYS A 176 16.50 1.45 5.74
N GLU A 177 17.18 1.49 6.87
CA GLU A 177 16.59 1.66 8.21
C GLU A 177 17.44 2.58 9.10
N MET A 178 16.85 3.08 10.20
CA MET A 178 17.57 3.89 11.17
C MET A 178 18.64 3.07 11.89
N ASP A 179 19.83 3.64 12.08
CA ASP A 179 20.82 3.08 12.98
C ASP A 179 20.57 3.49 14.44
N ILE A 180 20.87 2.59 15.39
CA ILE A 180 20.68 2.81 16.83
C ILE A 180 21.56 3.95 17.37
N PHE A 181 22.61 4.31 16.64
CA PHE A 181 23.52 5.42 16.95
C PHE A 181 23.21 6.68 16.15
N GLY A 182 22.08 6.70 15.42
CA GLY A 182 21.71 7.75 14.48
C GLY A 182 22.24 7.51 13.06
N GLY A 183 21.55 8.07 12.07
CA GLY A 183 21.85 7.89 10.65
C GLY A 183 21.10 6.71 10.01
N VAL A 184 21.50 6.37 8.79
CA VAL A 184 20.84 5.35 7.95
C VAL A 184 21.78 4.20 7.68
N LYS A 185 21.30 2.97 7.82
CA LYS A 185 22.04 1.74 7.52
C LYS A 185 21.22 0.81 6.63
N ASP A 186 21.90 -0.20 6.09
CA ASP A 186 21.24 -1.32 5.43
C ASP A 186 20.65 -2.28 6.47
N ARG A 187 19.39 -2.65 6.25
CA ARG A 187 18.74 -3.72 6.99
C ARG A 187 19.49 -5.03 6.78
N LYS A 188 19.81 -5.71 7.89
CA LYS A 188 20.53 -6.99 7.86
C LYS A 188 19.66 -8.16 7.41
N LYS A 189 18.36 -8.13 7.72
CA LYS A 189 17.41 -9.17 7.27
C LYS A 189 17.15 -9.00 5.77
N ARG A 190 17.19 -10.10 5.02
CA ARG A 190 16.94 -10.14 3.57
C ARG A 190 15.44 -10.14 3.26
N ASN A 191 14.75 -9.09 3.71
CA ASN A 191 13.35 -8.81 3.40
C ASN A 191 13.09 -7.31 3.43
N TYR A 192 11.99 -6.87 2.83
CA TYR A 192 11.44 -5.55 3.07
C TYR A 192 10.30 -5.62 4.08
N THR A 193 10.12 -4.56 4.84
CA THR A 193 8.99 -4.34 5.73
C THR A 193 8.14 -3.18 5.25
N PHE A 194 6.86 -3.24 5.60
CA PHE A 194 5.85 -2.27 5.21
C PHE A 194 5.43 -1.44 6.44
N PHE A 195 5.59 -0.11 6.37
CA PHE A 195 5.27 0.86 7.42
C PHE A 195 5.62 0.40 8.85
N ASN A 196 6.90 0.08 9.07
CA ASN A 196 7.42 -0.43 10.35
C ASN A 196 6.66 -1.65 10.91
N GLN A 197 6.05 -2.44 10.02
CA GLN A 197 5.24 -3.61 10.35
C GLN A 197 3.93 -3.29 11.08
N ASN A 198 3.44 -2.06 11.00
CA ASN A 198 2.15 -1.66 11.54
C ASN A 198 0.98 -2.21 10.72
N GLU A 199 -0.16 -2.39 11.39
CA GLU A 199 -1.44 -2.61 10.70
C GLU A 199 -1.77 -1.36 9.91
N SER A 200 -2.14 -1.50 8.63
CA SER A 200 -2.27 -0.36 7.73
C SER A 200 -3.59 -0.37 6.99
N PHE A 201 -4.39 0.69 7.15
CA PHE A 201 -5.76 0.80 6.65
C PHE A 201 -5.83 1.83 5.53
N PHE A 202 -6.38 1.45 4.39
CA PHE A 202 -6.45 2.29 3.20
C PHE A 202 -7.86 2.83 3.01
N PHE A 203 -7.96 4.14 2.79
CA PHE A 203 -9.20 4.86 2.57
C PHE A 203 -9.10 5.68 1.30
N GLY A 204 -10.13 5.64 0.46
CA GLY A 204 -10.15 6.42 -0.77
C GLY A 204 -11.54 6.49 -1.39
N ARG A 205 -11.58 6.95 -2.63
CA ARG A 205 -12.81 7.12 -3.40
C ARG A 205 -12.61 6.62 -4.82
N THR A 206 -13.69 6.17 -5.44
CA THR A 206 -13.69 5.87 -6.87
C THR A 206 -13.70 7.19 -7.65
N SER A 207 -12.89 7.27 -8.71
CA SER A 207 -12.85 8.42 -9.61
C SER A 207 -12.75 7.94 -11.05
N ASP A 208 -13.32 8.72 -11.98
CA ASP A 208 -13.16 8.47 -13.41
C ASP A 208 -11.76 8.83 -13.92
N GLU A 209 -11.06 9.72 -13.20
CA GLU A 209 -9.66 10.03 -13.44
C GLU A 209 -8.76 9.12 -12.60
N VAL A 210 -7.53 8.87 -13.07
CA VAL A 210 -6.53 8.18 -12.24
C VAL A 210 -6.24 9.08 -11.04
N ASP A 211 -6.73 8.65 -9.89
CA ASP A 211 -6.59 9.39 -8.65
C ASP A 211 -5.65 8.66 -7.69
N ASN A 212 -4.66 9.40 -7.18
CA ASN A 212 -3.74 8.91 -6.16
C ASN A 212 -4.23 9.26 -4.75
N ASN A 213 -5.43 9.83 -4.57
CA ASN A 213 -5.97 10.25 -3.28
C ASN A 213 -6.41 9.06 -2.40
N VAL A 214 -5.43 8.28 -1.95
CA VAL A 214 -5.60 7.23 -0.96
C VAL A 214 -4.93 7.66 0.33
N TYR A 215 -5.72 7.80 1.40
CA TYR A 215 -5.23 8.03 2.74
C TYR A 215 -4.94 6.70 3.42
N ILE A 216 -3.85 6.62 4.19
CA ILE A 216 -3.44 5.41 4.90
C ILE A 216 -3.29 5.76 6.37
N ILE A 217 -3.94 4.98 7.21
CA ILE A 217 -3.79 5.02 8.65
C ILE A 217 -2.93 3.84 9.07
N THR A 218 -2.02 4.03 10.01
CA THR A 218 -1.26 2.94 10.61
C THR A 218 -1.54 2.83 12.10
N GLN A 219 -1.84 1.63 12.59
CA GLN A 219 -1.98 1.35 14.02
C GLN A 219 -0.92 0.35 14.46
N TYR A 220 -0.39 0.58 15.66
CA TYR A 220 0.51 -0.31 16.37
C TYR A 220 -0.10 -0.62 17.73
N ASP A 221 0.01 -1.87 18.16
CA ASP A 221 -0.42 -2.37 19.47
C ASP A 221 0.80 -2.50 20.39
#